data_AF-A0A7V9ESE3-F1
#
_entry.id   AF-A0A7V9ESE3-F1
#
_cell.length_a   1.000
_cell.length_b   1.000
_cell.length_c   1.000
_cell.angle_alpha   90.00
_cell.angle_beta   90.00
_cell.angle_gamma   90.00
#
_symmetry.space_group_name_H-M   'P 1'
#
loop_
_entity.id
_entity.type
_entity.pdbx_description
1 polymer ?
#
loop_
_entity_poly.entity_id
_entity_poly.type
_entity_poly.pdbx_seq_one_letter_code
_entity_poly.pdbx_strand_id
1 'polypeptide(L)'
;MTRVLLISSCIAALLVASAGADTYIPRDLDDAHQQLMKIFSPKDIAHIKAMKSEDDMIEYHMGLGTGLRNDWGLWRGSRLSRWFNQRGIFHPDDMSGIIFDTFWDKLHGKPFRLQKKIAVYQKYWRDIEKQESHK
;
A
#
# COMPACT_ATOMS: atom_id res chain seq x y z
N MET A 1 35.55 -51.09 8.13
CA MET A 1 34.83 -50.18 9.05
C MET A 1 34.61 -48.87 8.31
N THR A 2 33.34 -48.58 8.03
CA THR A 2 32.88 -47.68 6.98
C THR A 2 32.96 -46.22 7.43
N ARG A 3 33.62 -45.36 6.64
CA ARG A 3 33.65 -43.91 6.85
C ARG A 3 32.25 -43.32 6.62
N VAL A 4 31.66 -42.72 7.65
CA VAL A 4 30.44 -41.94 7.55
C VAL A 4 30.82 -40.51 7.16
N LEU A 5 30.45 -40.10 5.95
CA LEU A 5 30.51 -38.71 5.49
C LEU A 5 29.24 -37.99 5.97
N LEU A 6 29.38 -37.12 6.96
CA LEU A 6 28.33 -36.19 7.38
C LEU A 6 28.21 -35.10 6.32
N ILE A 7 27.14 -35.16 5.53
CA ILE A 7 26.80 -34.14 4.54
C ILE A 7 26.22 -32.94 5.32
N SER A 8 27.02 -31.88 5.40
CA SER A 8 26.62 -30.58 5.91
C SER A 8 25.49 -30.02 5.03
N SER A 9 24.24 -30.18 5.47
CA SER A 9 23.10 -29.52 4.85
C SER A 9 23.06 -28.07 5.33
N CYS A 10 23.83 -27.22 4.64
CA CYS A 10 23.63 -25.78 4.72
C CYS A 10 22.29 -25.48 4.05
N ILE A 11 21.26 -25.27 4.87
CA ILE A 11 20.01 -24.67 4.44
C ILE A 11 20.37 -23.29 3.88
N ALA A 12 20.38 -23.17 2.56
CA ALA A 12 20.44 -21.88 1.89
C ALA A 12 19.14 -21.15 2.21
N ALA A 13 19.16 -20.29 3.22
CA ALA A 13 18.16 -19.26 3.40
C ALA A 13 18.24 -18.36 2.17
N LEU A 14 17.32 -18.55 1.23
CA LEU A 14 17.16 -17.68 0.07
C LEU A 14 16.61 -16.34 0.56
N LEU A 15 17.51 -15.50 1.04
CA LEU A 15 17.25 -14.09 1.28
C LEU A 15 17.04 -13.45 -0.10
N VAL A 16 15.80 -13.30 -0.55
CA VAL A 16 15.53 -12.38 -1.66
C VAL A 16 15.60 -10.96 -1.08
N ALA A 17 16.82 -10.47 -0.92
CA ALA A 17 17.05 -9.04 -0.87
C ALA A 17 16.81 -8.51 -2.29
N SER A 18 15.70 -7.81 -2.50
CA SER A 18 15.50 -7.02 -3.72
C SER A 18 16.53 -5.89 -3.72
N ALA A 19 17.67 -6.15 -4.34
CA ALA A 19 18.67 -5.15 -4.62
C ALA A 19 18.19 -4.28 -5.79
N GLY A 20 17.83 -3.02 -5.48
CA GLY A 20 18.11 -1.86 -6.33
C GLY A 20 17.61 -1.85 -7.78
N ALA A 21 16.34 -2.16 -8.03
CA ALA A 21 15.66 -1.58 -9.18
C ALA A 21 15.13 -0.19 -8.78
N ASP A 22 15.32 0.83 -9.61
CA ASP A 22 14.64 2.12 -9.45
C ASP A 22 13.13 1.87 -9.57
N THR A 23 12.47 1.65 -8.43
CA THR A 23 11.03 1.42 -8.41
C THR A 23 10.35 2.70 -8.87
N TYR A 24 9.59 2.61 -9.96
CA TYR A 24 8.81 3.73 -10.45
C TYR A 24 7.81 4.18 -9.37
N ILE A 25 7.98 5.40 -8.88
CA ILE A 25 7.07 5.99 -7.88
C ILE A 25 5.90 6.62 -8.62
N PRO A 26 4.62 6.33 -8.35
CA PRO A 26 3.52 7.01 -9.04
C PRO A 26 3.51 8.53 -8.82
N ARG A 27 3.00 9.31 -9.76
CA ARG A 27 2.92 10.79 -9.62
C ARG A 27 1.64 11.28 -8.96
N ASP A 28 0.56 10.52 -9.09
CA ASP A 28 -0.78 10.82 -8.62
C ASP A 28 -1.60 9.52 -8.43
N LEU A 29 -2.88 9.66 -8.09
CA LEU A 29 -3.76 8.53 -7.83
C LEU A 29 -4.05 7.66 -9.07
N ASP A 30 -4.23 8.25 -10.26
CA ASP A 30 -4.52 7.44 -11.45
C ASP A 30 -3.30 6.64 -11.88
N ASP A 31 -2.11 7.27 -11.82
CA ASP A 31 -0.85 6.57 -12.06
C ASP A 31 -0.62 5.46 -11.01
N ALA A 32 -0.96 5.68 -9.74
CA ALA A 32 -0.90 4.65 -8.71
C ALA A 32 -1.79 3.44 -9.06
N HIS A 33 -3.01 3.68 -9.55
CA HIS A 33 -3.89 2.62 -10.03
C HIS A 33 -3.32 1.89 -11.26
N GLN A 34 -2.66 2.60 -12.18
CA GLN A 34 -1.98 1.97 -13.31
C GLN A 34 -0.84 1.06 -12.86
N GLN A 35 -0.10 1.43 -11.82
CA GLN A 35 0.92 0.55 -11.25
C GLN A 35 0.29 -0.65 -10.53
N LEU A 36 -0.80 -0.46 -9.77
CA LEU A 36 -1.51 -1.57 -9.12
C LEU A 36 -2.02 -2.61 -10.14
N MET A 37 -2.50 -2.19 -11.31
CA MET A 37 -2.90 -3.10 -12.39
C MET A 37 -1.75 -3.98 -12.90
N LYS A 38 -0.48 -3.55 -12.74
CA LYS A 38 0.71 -4.34 -13.11
C LYS A 38 1.18 -5.23 -11.97
N ILE A 39 0.98 -4.79 -10.73
CA ILE A 39 1.43 -5.48 -9.52
C ILE A 39 0.49 -6.65 -9.19
N PHE A 40 -0.82 -6.44 -9.26
CA PHE A 40 -1.79 -7.49 -9.00
C PHE A 40 -1.82 -8.51 -10.14
N SER A 41 -1.83 -9.79 -9.76
CA SER A 41 -2.05 -10.86 -10.73
C SER A 41 -3.50 -10.85 -11.25
N PRO A 42 -3.81 -11.50 -12.38
CA PRO A 42 -5.19 -11.66 -12.83
C PRO A 42 -6.10 -12.31 -11.78
N LYS A 43 -5.56 -13.21 -10.95
CA LYS A 43 -6.28 -13.85 -9.85
C LYS A 43 -6.63 -12.83 -8.76
N ASP A 44 -5.68 -11.97 -8.37
CA ASP A 44 -5.92 -10.94 -7.37
C ASP A 44 -6.95 -9.91 -7.87
N ILE A 45 -6.86 -9.50 -9.14
CA ILE A 45 -7.88 -8.62 -9.75
C ILE A 45 -9.26 -9.27 -9.73
N ALA A 46 -9.36 -10.56 -10.02
CA ALA A 46 -10.64 -11.29 -9.95
C ALA A 46 -11.17 -11.38 -8.52
N HIS A 47 -10.29 -11.60 -7.53
CA HIS A 47 -10.64 -11.58 -6.11
C HIS A 47 -11.15 -10.21 -5.67
N ILE A 48 -10.45 -9.13 -6.01
CA ILE A 48 -10.87 -7.76 -5.69
C ILE A 48 -12.23 -7.44 -6.31
N LYS A 49 -12.47 -7.83 -7.57
CA LYS A 49 -13.78 -7.67 -8.23
C LYS A 49 -14.91 -8.48 -7.60
N ALA A 50 -14.60 -9.50 -6.80
CA ALA A 50 -15.57 -10.29 -6.06
C ALA A 50 -15.82 -9.76 -4.64
N MET A 51 -15.00 -8.82 -4.16
CA MET A 51 -15.18 -8.16 -2.86
C MET A 51 -16.49 -7.35 -2.83
N LYS A 52 -17.15 -7.31 -1.68
CA LYS A 52 -18.47 -6.67 -1.55
C LYS A 52 -18.36 -5.20 -1.17
N SER A 53 -17.31 -4.83 -0.44
CA SER A 53 -17.06 -3.47 0.01
C SER A 53 -15.64 -3.04 -0.34
N GLU A 54 -15.44 -1.72 -0.47
CA GLU A 54 -14.09 -1.13 -0.48
C GLU A 54 -13.34 -1.39 0.83
N ASP A 55 -14.06 -1.53 1.95
CA ASP A 55 -13.46 -1.84 3.26
C ASP A 55 -12.75 -3.20 3.27
N ASP A 56 -13.13 -4.13 2.37
CA ASP A 56 -12.49 -5.44 2.24
C ASP A 56 -11.04 -5.30 1.73
N MET A 57 -10.67 -4.15 1.15
CA MET A 57 -9.30 -3.85 0.72
C MET A 57 -8.30 -3.77 1.88
N ILE A 58 -8.77 -3.72 3.13
CA ILE A 58 -7.92 -3.84 4.32
C ILE A 58 -7.06 -5.11 4.30
N GLU A 59 -7.49 -6.16 3.58
CA GLU A 59 -6.72 -7.38 3.32
C GLU A 59 -5.30 -7.08 2.77
N TYR A 60 -5.17 -6.02 1.95
CA TYR A 60 -3.90 -5.62 1.33
C TYR A 60 -3.13 -4.54 2.11
N HIS A 61 -3.67 -4.06 3.24
CA HIS A 61 -3.03 -3.00 4.03
C HIS A 61 -1.66 -3.44 4.58
N MET A 62 -1.57 -4.69 5.00
CA MET A 62 -0.32 -5.34 5.41
C MET A 62 0.29 -6.11 4.24
N GLY A 63 1.58 -6.42 4.33
CA GLY A 63 2.31 -7.08 3.24
C GLY A 63 2.48 -6.13 2.05
N LEU A 64 1.55 -6.18 1.08
CA LEU A 64 1.60 -5.34 -0.11
C LEU A 64 1.57 -3.85 0.26
N GLY A 65 0.61 -3.41 1.08
CA GLY A 65 0.51 -2.01 1.49
C GLY A 65 1.75 -1.50 2.22
N THR A 66 2.41 -2.34 3.03
CA THR A 66 3.71 -2.02 3.64
C THR A 66 4.80 -1.86 2.59
N GLY A 67 4.87 -2.78 1.63
CA GLY A 67 5.79 -2.71 0.49
C GLY A 67 5.62 -1.43 -0.31
N LEU A 68 4.39 -1.11 -0.74
CA LEU A 68 4.08 0.11 -1.49
C LEU A 68 4.49 1.38 -0.74
N ARG A 69 4.23 1.47 0.56
CA ARG A 69 4.63 2.63 1.37
C ARG A 69 6.15 2.86 1.36
N ASN A 70 6.93 1.78 1.37
CA ASN A 70 8.38 1.85 1.32
C ASN A 70 8.89 2.13 -0.10
N ASP A 71 8.42 1.34 -1.07
CA ASP A 71 8.88 1.34 -2.45
C ASP A 71 8.45 2.61 -3.20
N TRP A 72 7.25 3.11 -2.94
CA TRP A 72 6.78 4.38 -3.49
C TRP A 72 7.23 5.58 -2.65
N GLY A 73 8.07 5.37 -1.64
CA GLY A 73 8.66 6.42 -0.82
C GLY A 73 7.63 7.30 -0.11
N LEU A 74 6.50 6.72 0.33
CA LEU A 74 5.44 7.47 1.00
C LEU A 74 5.92 8.05 2.34
N TRP A 75 6.77 7.30 3.05
CA TRP A 75 7.49 7.76 4.26
C TRP A 75 8.58 8.80 3.97
N ARG A 76 9.04 8.92 2.72
CA ARG A 76 10.24 9.69 2.34
C ARG A 76 9.92 10.98 1.56
N GLY A 77 8.64 11.39 1.54
CA GLY A 77 8.23 12.63 0.86
C GLY A 77 8.34 12.55 -0.67
N SER A 78 8.08 11.37 -1.24
CA SER A 78 8.11 11.16 -2.70
C SER A 78 7.10 12.04 -3.45
N ARG A 79 7.14 11.99 -4.79
CA ARG A 79 6.16 12.75 -5.60
C ARG A 79 4.71 12.35 -5.31
N LEU A 80 4.42 11.07 -5.08
CA LEU A 80 3.09 10.60 -4.67
C LEU A 80 2.73 11.12 -3.28
N SER A 81 3.65 11.03 -2.32
CA SER A 81 3.46 11.58 -0.98
C SER A 81 3.12 13.07 -1.02
N ARG A 82 3.87 13.87 -1.80
CA ARG A 82 3.58 15.31 -1.98
C ARG A 82 2.22 15.56 -2.60
N TRP A 83 1.77 14.72 -3.54
CA TRP A 83 0.43 14.82 -4.11
C TRP A 83 -0.66 14.62 -3.04
N PHE A 84 -0.46 13.69 -2.10
CA PHE A 84 -1.36 13.50 -0.95
C PHE A 84 -1.26 14.65 0.07
N ASN A 85 -0.05 15.12 0.36
CA ASN A 85 0.16 16.21 1.32
C ASN A 85 -0.55 17.50 0.88
N GLN A 86 -0.56 17.82 -0.42
CA GLN A 86 -1.31 18.95 -0.99
C GLN A 86 -2.83 18.85 -0.76
N ARG A 87 -3.33 17.67 -0.39
CA ARG A 87 -4.73 17.37 -0.08
C ARG A 87 -4.96 17.13 1.41
N GLY A 88 -3.97 17.41 2.25
CA GLY A 88 -4.06 17.30 3.71
C GLY A 88 -4.03 15.87 4.23
N ILE A 89 -3.43 14.93 3.50
CA ILE A 89 -3.16 13.57 3.96
C ILE A 89 -1.64 13.42 4.10
N PHE A 90 -1.17 13.15 5.31
CA PHE A 90 0.25 13.14 5.64
C PHE A 90 0.77 11.78 6.10
N HIS A 91 -0.09 10.93 6.66
CA HIS A 91 0.31 9.62 7.14
C HIS A 91 0.33 8.59 5.99
N PRO A 92 1.44 7.88 5.75
CA PRO A 92 1.54 6.92 4.65
C PRO A 92 0.52 5.77 4.67
N ASP A 93 0.07 5.34 5.85
CA ASP A 93 -0.99 4.32 5.98
C ASP A 93 -2.28 4.83 5.34
N ASP A 94 -2.70 6.05 5.67
CA ASP A 94 -3.87 6.72 5.08
C ASP A 94 -3.72 6.89 3.57
N MET A 95 -2.52 7.28 3.10
CA MET A 95 -2.25 7.39 1.67
C MET A 95 -2.47 6.04 0.98
N SER A 96 -1.89 4.96 1.50
CA SER A 96 -2.02 3.63 0.91
C SER A 96 -3.45 3.08 1.00
N GLY A 97 -4.16 3.33 2.11
CA GLY A 97 -5.58 2.99 2.26
C GLY A 97 -6.44 3.68 1.20
N ILE A 98 -6.29 5.00 1.03
CA ILE A 98 -7.02 5.74 0.00
C ILE A 98 -6.72 5.20 -1.40
N ILE A 99 -5.46 4.84 -1.70
CA ILE A 99 -5.10 4.25 -3.00
C ILE A 99 -5.85 2.94 -3.21
N PHE A 100 -5.89 2.05 -2.21
CA PHE A 100 -6.57 0.77 -2.33
C PHE A 100 -8.09 0.92 -2.44
N ASP A 101 -8.73 1.73 -1.60
CA ASP A 101 -10.18 1.87 -1.66
C ASP A 101 -10.63 2.47 -3.00
N THR A 102 -9.87 3.46 -3.51
CA THR A 102 -10.17 4.06 -4.80
C THR A 102 -9.81 3.15 -5.97
N PHE A 103 -8.87 2.21 -5.78
CA PHE A 103 -8.60 1.15 -6.76
C PHE A 103 -9.76 0.16 -6.83
N TRP A 104 -10.36 -0.19 -5.68
CA TRP A 104 -11.60 -0.95 -5.64
C TRP A 104 -12.72 -0.22 -6.37
N ASP A 105 -12.91 1.08 -6.10
CA ASP A 105 -13.91 1.90 -6.83
C ASP A 105 -13.66 1.86 -8.35
N LYS A 106 -12.39 1.96 -8.79
CA LYS A 106 -12.01 1.86 -10.21
C LYS A 106 -12.42 0.52 -10.83
N LEU A 107 -12.13 -0.59 -10.16
CA LEU A 107 -12.47 -1.92 -10.66
C LEU A 107 -13.98 -2.21 -10.70
N HIS A 108 -14.76 -1.49 -9.89
CA HIS A 108 -16.22 -1.60 -9.82
C HIS A 108 -16.97 -0.49 -10.59
N GLY A 109 -16.26 0.37 -11.32
CA GLY A 109 -16.87 1.48 -12.07
C GLY A 109 -17.59 2.50 -11.18
N LYS A 110 -17.16 2.65 -9.92
CA LYS A 110 -17.73 3.56 -8.94
C LYS A 110 -16.97 4.89 -8.93
N PRO A 111 -17.64 6.01 -8.58
CA PRO A 111 -16.93 7.26 -8.34
C PRO A 111 -16.04 7.09 -7.10
N PHE A 112 -14.81 7.59 -7.15
CA PHE A 112 -13.81 7.43 -6.08
C PHE A 112 -14.20 8.05 -4.74
N ARG A 113 -15.17 8.98 -4.75
CA ARG A 113 -15.57 9.76 -3.55
C ARG A 113 -14.34 10.32 -2.79
N LEU A 114 -13.29 10.71 -3.52
CA LEU A 114 -11.96 10.99 -2.96
C LEU A 114 -12.00 12.01 -1.82
N GLN A 115 -12.76 13.09 -1.98
CA GLN A 115 -12.92 14.10 -0.94
C GLN A 115 -13.56 13.55 0.34
N LYS A 116 -14.52 12.62 0.21
CA LYS A 116 -15.14 11.96 1.35
C LYS A 116 -14.12 11.09 2.09
N LYS A 117 -13.33 10.30 1.36
CA LYS A 117 -12.28 9.45 1.93
C LYS A 117 -11.21 10.27 2.65
N ILE A 118 -10.75 11.36 2.04
CA ILE A 118 -9.81 12.31 2.64
C ILE A 118 -10.39 12.93 3.93
N ALA A 119 -11.65 13.36 3.90
CA ALA A 119 -12.29 13.99 5.05
C ALA A 119 -12.38 13.08 6.28
N VAL A 120 -12.48 11.75 6.08
CA VAL A 120 -12.45 10.76 7.19
C VAL A 120 -11.14 10.86 7.95
N TYR A 121 -10.00 10.76 7.25
CA TYR A 121 -8.67 10.81 7.87
C TYR A 121 -8.36 12.19 8.45
N GLN A 122 -8.71 13.26 7.75
CA GLN A 122 -8.54 14.61 8.28
C GLN A 122 -9.34 14.81 9.58
N LYS A 123 -10.55 14.23 9.69
CA LYS A 123 -11.34 14.29 10.92
C LYS A 123 -10.65 13.48 12.03
N TYR A 124 -10.19 12.28 11.73
CA TYR A 124 -9.49 11.42 12.68
C TYR A 124 -8.30 12.15 13.32
N TRP A 125 -7.37 12.69 12.51
CA TRP A 125 -6.19 13.37 13.03
C TRP A 125 -6.50 14.65 13.81
N ARG A 126 -7.48 15.46 13.35
CA ARG A 126 -7.94 16.64 14.12
C ARG A 126 -8.48 16.27 15.50
N ASP A 127 -9.18 15.15 15.61
CA ASP A 127 -9.75 14.71 16.89
C ASP A 127 -8.66 14.19 17.84
N ILE A 128 -7.64 13.50 17.30
CA ILE A 128 -6.45 13.08 18.06
C ILE A 128 -5.66 14.30 18.59
N GLU A 129 -5.34 15.27 17.73
CA GLU A 129 -4.61 16.50 18.12
C GLU A 129 -5.34 17.28 19.24
N LYS A 130 -6.67 17.35 19.17
CA LYS A 130 -7.48 17.95 20.24
C LYS A 130 -7.37 17.17 21.54
N GLN A 131 -7.40 15.85 21.50
CA GLN A 131 -7.28 15.04 22.72
C GLN A 131 -5.90 15.17 23.36
N GLU A 132 -4.84 15.30 22.55
CA GLU A 132 -3.48 15.47 23.05
C GLU A 132 -3.23 16.86 23.65
N SER A 133 -3.80 17.92 23.06
CA SER A 133 -3.68 19.28 23.60
C SER A 133 -4.42 19.54 24.91
N HIS A 134 -5.31 18.64 25.32
CA HIS A 134 -6.06 18.72 26.58
C HIS A 134 -5.54 17.75 27.66
N LYS A 135 -4.42 17.05 27.39
CA LYS A 135 -3.69 16.24 28.38
C LYS A 135 -2.52 17.04 28.95
#